data_AF-A0A0H3GIT2-F1
#
_entry.id   AF-A0A0H3GIT2-F1
#
_cell.length_a   1.000
_cell.length_b   1.000
_cell.length_c   1.000
_cell.angle_alpha   90.00
_cell.angle_beta   90.00
_cell.angle_gamma   90.00
#
_symmetry.space_group_name_H-M   'P 1'
#
loop_
_entity.id
_entity.type
_entity.pdbx_description
1 polymer ?
#
loop_
_entity_poly.entity_id
_entity_poly.type
_entity_poly.pdbx_seq_one_letter_code
_entity_poly.pdbx_strand_id
1 'polypeptide(L)'
;MISNNTIIPSIRKYKYFEKALSCQSEYVLLSEANIGNLQSLIGKCHQSGKKVLVHLELLGGFKPDQAGINLLKNYYKVDGVISSNLSALRYAKKEGLLTVYRVLLIDSRSLDQSLDIVKHSPPDAIEILPAEYACQCLELISRNLKGFDVVFIAGGFVKRKYLVDKIFHAGFKGITTSEPGLW
;
A
#
# COMPACT_ATOMS: atom_id res chain seq x y z
N MET A 1 -10.78 3.54 -5.86
CA MET A 1 -9.91 2.35 -5.97
C MET A 1 -8.70 2.73 -6.82
N ILE A 2 -7.55 2.06 -6.66
CA ILE A 2 -6.32 2.40 -7.41
C ILE A 2 -6.52 2.17 -8.91
N SER A 3 -6.27 3.19 -9.72
CA SER A 3 -6.39 3.16 -11.18
C SER A 3 -5.32 2.30 -11.84
N ASN A 4 -5.53 1.93 -13.11
CA ASN A 4 -4.50 1.23 -13.89
C ASN A 4 -3.25 2.10 -14.04
N ASN A 5 -2.09 1.44 -14.09
CA ASN A 5 -0.77 2.02 -14.30
C ASN A 5 -0.40 3.12 -13.26
N THR A 6 -0.86 2.97 -12.02
CA THR A 6 -0.61 3.96 -10.96
C THR A 6 0.73 3.72 -10.27
N ILE A 7 1.60 4.73 -10.18
CA ILE A 7 2.81 4.68 -9.35
C ILE A 7 2.56 5.49 -8.08
N ILE A 8 2.44 4.81 -6.94
CA ILE A 8 2.21 5.40 -5.62
C ILE A 8 3.58 5.78 -5.01
N PRO A 9 3.86 7.08 -4.80
CA PRO A 9 5.08 7.52 -4.14
C PRO A 9 5.13 7.04 -2.69
N SER A 10 6.13 6.25 -2.34
CA SER A 10 6.46 5.88 -0.96
C SER A 10 7.46 6.90 -0.40
N ILE A 11 6.95 7.85 0.39
CA ILE A 11 7.73 8.95 0.93
C ILE A 11 8.47 8.47 2.18
N ARG A 12 9.79 8.32 2.05
CA ARG A 12 10.70 7.99 3.17
C ARG A 12 11.50 9.18 3.70
N LYS A 13 11.59 10.26 2.94
CA LYS A 13 12.38 11.45 3.28
C LYS A 13 11.56 12.70 2.98
N TYR A 14 11.46 13.58 3.97
CA TYR A 14 10.70 14.83 3.86
C TYR A 14 11.13 15.71 2.67
N LYS A 15 12.41 15.70 2.29
CA LYS A 15 12.91 16.46 1.13
C LYS A 15 12.25 16.10 -0.21
N TYR A 16 11.59 14.94 -0.31
CA TYR A 16 10.87 14.50 -1.51
C TYR A 16 9.35 14.63 -1.37
N PHE A 17 8.86 15.20 -0.26
CA PHE A 17 7.44 15.32 0.03
C PHE A 17 6.72 16.15 -1.03
N GLU A 18 7.19 17.37 -1.31
CA GLU A 18 6.61 18.24 -2.35
C GLU A 18 6.63 17.58 -3.73
N LYS A 19 7.72 16.86 -4.05
CA LYS A 19 7.82 16.11 -5.31
C LYS A 19 6.72 15.05 -5.40
N ALA A 20 6.50 14.26 -4.35
CA ALA A 20 5.43 13.27 -4.32
C ALA A 20 4.03 13.89 -4.46
N LEU A 21 3.80 15.09 -3.91
CA LEU A 21 2.54 15.82 -4.06
C LEU A 21 2.31 16.32 -5.50
N SER A 22 3.38 16.60 -6.25
CA SER A 22 3.28 17.00 -7.66
C SER A 22 3.06 15.85 -8.66
N CYS A 23 3.20 14.59 -8.23
CA CYS A 23 3.08 13.42 -9.09
C CYS A 23 1.65 13.18 -9.57
N GLN A 24 1.47 12.40 -10.63
CA GLN A 24 0.14 12.12 -11.21
C GLN A 24 -0.76 11.27 -10.28
N SER A 25 -0.16 10.42 -9.44
CA SER A 25 -0.91 9.51 -8.56
C SER A 25 -1.86 10.26 -7.63
N GLU A 26 -3.10 9.77 -7.52
CA GLU A 26 -4.07 10.20 -6.51
C GLU A 26 -3.60 9.81 -5.09
N TYR A 27 -2.85 8.71 -4.95
CA TYR A 27 -2.39 8.20 -3.66
C TYR A 27 -0.92 8.52 -3.40
N VAL A 28 -0.60 8.82 -2.15
CA VAL A 28 0.76 8.84 -1.61
C VAL A 28 0.84 7.91 -0.40
N LEU A 29 1.99 7.25 -0.22
CA LEU A 29 2.26 6.40 0.93
C LEU A 29 3.26 7.09 1.86
N LEU A 30 2.82 7.45 3.07
CA LEU A 30 3.69 7.93 4.13
C LEU A 30 4.35 6.72 4.81
N SER A 31 5.59 6.43 4.42
CA SER A 31 6.33 5.26 4.93
C SER A 31 7.17 5.56 6.18
N GLU A 32 7.46 6.81 6.47
CA GLU A 32 8.35 7.22 7.58
C GLU A 32 7.75 8.42 8.34
N ALA A 33 6.45 8.33 8.65
CA ALA A 33 5.75 9.31 9.49
C ALA A 33 5.71 8.84 10.95
N ASN A 34 5.31 9.72 11.86
CA ASN A 34 5.01 9.38 13.25
C ASN A 34 3.78 10.15 13.71
N ILE A 35 3.17 9.73 14.82
CA ILE A 35 1.94 10.36 15.33
C ILE A 35 2.08 11.88 15.55
N GLY A 36 3.27 12.39 15.83
CA GLY A 36 3.53 13.81 16.07
C GLY A 36 3.51 14.68 14.81
N ASN A 37 3.87 14.14 13.64
CA ASN A 37 3.86 14.87 12.38
C ASN A 37 2.74 14.45 11.42
N LEU A 38 2.06 13.33 11.69
CA LEU A 38 1.11 12.71 10.78
C LEU A 38 -0.02 13.64 10.36
N GLN A 39 -0.63 14.37 11.30
CA GLN A 39 -1.74 15.27 11.00
C GLN A 39 -1.35 16.39 10.03
N SER A 40 -0.17 16.99 10.23
CA SER A 40 0.33 18.05 9.35
C SER A 40 0.63 17.52 7.94
N LEU A 41 1.27 16.34 7.84
CA LEU A 41 1.57 15.71 6.56
C LEU A 41 0.29 15.37 5.79
N ILE A 42 -0.71 14.76 6.46
CA ILE A 42 -1.99 14.45 5.83
C ILE A 42 -2.70 15.71 5.35
N GLY A 43 -2.74 16.76 6.18
CA GLY A 43 -3.34 18.03 5.79
C GLY A 43 -2.74 18.60 4.49
N LYS A 44 -1.41 18.58 4.34
CA LYS A 44 -0.73 19.02 3.11
C LYS A 44 -1.05 18.12 1.91
N CYS A 45 -1.13 16.80 2.12
CA CYS A 45 -1.53 15.85 1.08
C CYS A 45 -2.95 16.15 0.58
N HIS A 46 -3.91 16.28 1.49
CA HIS A 46 -5.32 16.56 1.16
C HIS A 46 -5.49 17.92 0.47
N GLN A 47 -4.78 18.95 0.93
CA GLN A 47 -4.75 20.26 0.26
C GLN A 47 -4.25 20.19 -1.19
N SER A 48 -3.38 19.21 -1.48
CA SER A 48 -2.88 18.93 -2.83
C SER A 48 -3.74 17.93 -3.60
N GLY A 49 -4.94 17.60 -3.08
CA GLY A 49 -5.86 16.65 -3.70
C GLY A 49 -5.40 15.19 -3.65
N LYS A 50 -4.45 14.84 -2.77
CA LYS A 50 -3.92 13.47 -2.63
C LYS A 50 -4.60 12.72 -1.51
N LYS A 51 -4.89 11.44 -1.73
CA LYS A 51 -5.26 10.47 -0.69
C LYS A 51 -4.04 9.86 -0.04
N VAL A 52 -4.11 9.61 1.26
CA VAL A 52 -2.98 9.16 2.06
C VAL A 52 -3.14 7.71 2.51
N LEU A 53 -2.16 6.90 2.11
CA LEU A 53 -1.88 5.61 2.72
C LEU A 53 -0.84 5.76 3.82
N VAL A 54 -1.00 5.01 4.90
CA VAL A 54 -0.01 4.93 5.99
C VAL A 54 0.44 3.50 6.20
N HIS A 55 1.76 3.31 6.32
CA HIS A 55 2.32 2.01 6.67
C HIS A 55 2.28 1.79 8.18
N LEU A 56 1.45 0.84 8.65
CA LEU A 56 1.15 0.71 10.08
C LEU A 56 2.37 0.30 10.92
N GLU A 57 3.21 -0.56 10.38
CA GLU A 57 4.42 -1.06 11.05
C GLU A 57 5.56 -0.03 11.10
N LEU A 58 5.54 0.98 10.23
CA LEU A 58 6.55 2.03 10.18
C LEU A 58 6.06 3.37 10.76
N LEU A 59 4.79 3.45 11.19
CA LEU A 59 4.26 4.65 11.81
C LEU A 59 4.77 4.78 13.25
N GLY A 60 5.71 5.71 13.46
CA GLY A 60 6.34 5.90 14.76
C GLY A 60 5.36 6.30 15.87
N GLY A 61 5.44 5.62 17.01
CA GLY A 61 4.58 5.85 18.18
C GLY A 61 3.15 5.34 18.05
N PHE A 62 2.85 4.57 17.00
CA PHE A 62 1.52 4.04 16.74
C PHE A 62 1.37 2.57 17.14
N LYS A 63 0.22 2.23 17.71
CA LYS A 63 -0.18 0.84 17.98
C LYS A 63 -1.33 0.47 17.04
N PRO A 64 -1.20 -0.58 16.20
CA PRO A 64 -2.22 -0.97 15.23
C PRO A 64 -3.32 -1.86 15.84
N ASP A 65 -3.92 -1.39 16.93
CA ASP A 65 -5.12 -1.99 17.53
C ASP A 65 -6.41 -1.24 17.13
N GLN A 66 -7.56 -1.69 17.61
CA GLN A 66 -8.85 -1.09 17.23
C GLN A 66 -8.93 0.41 17.56
N ALA A 67 -8.41 0.82 18.72
CA ALA A 67 -8.41 2.22 19.13
C ALA A 67 -7.46 3.06 18.29
N GLY A 68 -6.25 2.54 17.99
CA GLY A 68 -5.31 3.18 17.09
C GLY A 68 -5.90 3.38 15.69
N ILE A 69 -6.55 2.36 15.13
CA ILE A 69 -7.17 2.45 13.81
C ILE A 69 -8.33 3.46 13.79
N ASN A 70 -9.17 3.47 14.83
CA ASN A 70 -10.23 4.46 14.96
C ASN A 70 -9.65 5.90 15.02
N LEU A 71 -8.53 6.09 15.71
CA LEU A 71 -7.80 7.36 15.76
C LEU A 71 -7.28 7.78 14.38
N LEU A 72 -6.72 6.85 13.59
CA LEU A 72 -6.28 7.13 12.21
C LEU A 72 -7.42 7.64 11.33
N LYS A 73 -8.60 7.00 11.39
CA LYS A 73 -9.77 7.42 10.61
C LYS A 73 -10.33 8.75 11.09
N ASN A 74 -10.61 8.86 12.39
CA ASN A 74 -11.47 9.91 12.91
C ASN A 74 -10.71 11.19 13.28
N TYR A 75 -9.49 11.07 13.80
CA TYR A 75 -8.67 12.22 14.19
C TYR A 75 -7.70 12.63 13.08
N TYR A 76 -6.90 11.69 12.57
CA TYR A 76 -5.89 11.99 11.56
C TYR A 76 -6.46 12.10 10.14
N LYS A 77 -7.67 11.59 9.90
CA LYS A 77 -8.33 11.57 8.59
C LYS A 77 -7.55 10.81 7.52
N VAL A 78 -6.88 9.71 7.91
CA VAL A 78 -6.22 8.80 6.95
C VAL A 78 -7.25 8.23 5.97
N ASP A 79 -6.87 8.07 4.69
CA ASP A 79 -7.73 7.49 3.65
C ASP A 79 -7.60 5.97 3.56
N GLY A 80 -6.41 5.44 3.84
CA GLY A 80 -6.14 4.01 3.85
C GLY A 80 -4.88 3.59 4.58
N VAL A 81 -4.74 2.29 4.78
CA VAL A 81 -3.61 1.69 5.51
C VAL A 81 -3.00 0.57 4.69
N ILE A 82 -1.69 0.41 4.82
CA ILE A 82 -0.94 -0.70 4.25
C ILE A 82 -0.20 -1.45 5.37
N SER A 83 -0.36 -2.77 5.42
CA SER A 83 0.11 -3.58 6.55
C SER A 83 0.15 -5.07 6.23
N SER A 84 1.01 -5.82 6.92
CA SER A 84 0.95 -7.30 6.97
C SER A 84 0.11 -7.80 8.16
N ASN A 85 -0.32 -6.91 9.07
CA ASN A 85 -1.13 -7.25 10.23
C ASN A 85 -2.62 -7.34 9.87
N LEU A 86 -3.13 -8.56 9.82
CA LEU A 86 -4.51 -8.86 9.44
C LEU A 86 -5.55 -8.36 10.42
N SER A 87 -5.24 -8.41 11.72
CA SER A 87 -6.14 -7.89 12.75
C SER A 87 -6.31 -6.38 12.56
N ALA A 88 -5.22 -5.67 12.28
CA ALA A 88 -5.24 -4.24 12.00
C ALA A 88 -6.03 -3.92 10.73
N LEU A 89 -5.82 -4.67 9.64
CA LEU A 89 -6.58 -4.50 8.40
C LEU A 89 -8.08 -4.78 8.60
N ARG A 90 -8.45 -5.75 9.42
CA ARG A 90 -9.85 -6.00 9.78
C ARG A 90 -10.49 -4.83 10.52
N TYR A 91 -9.78 -4.22 11.47
CA TYR A 91 -10.26 -3.01 12.13
C TYR A 91 -10.38 -1.86 11.13
N ALA A 92 -9.40 -1.69 10.24
CA ALA A 92 -9.39 -0.61 9.25
C ALA A 92 -10.55 -0.72 8.26
N LYS A 93 -10.84 -1.95 7.79
CA LYS A 93 -11.98 -2.20 6.92
C LYS A 93 -13.31 -1.86 7.60
N LYS A 94 -13.47 -2.18 8.89
CA LYS A 94 -14.67 -1.82 9.66
C LYS A 94 -14.85 -0.31 9.83
N GLU A 95 -13.76 0.44 9.91
CA GLU A 95 -13.77 1.92 9.97
C GLU A 95 -13.90 2.58 8.58
N GLY A 96 -14.08 1.79 7.51
CA GLY A 96 -14.20 2.29 6.14
C GLY A 96 -12.92 2.96 5.62
N LEU A 97 -11.75 2.44 6.04
CA LEU A 97 -10.46 2.78 5.45
C LEU A 97 -10.16 1.84 4.28
N LEU A 98 -9.49 2.35 3.25
CA LEU A 98 -8.91 1.51 2.19
C LEU A 98 -7.83 0.60 2.81
N THR A 99 -7.89 -0.69 2.52
CA THR A 99 -6.99 -1.70 3.09
C THR A 99 -6.07 -2.29 2.02
N VAL A 100 -4.76 -2.20 2.26
CA VAL A 100 -3.74 -2.82 1.41
C VAL A 100 -2.99 -3.87 2.23
N TYR A 101 -3.18 -5.15 1.88
CA TYR A 101 -2.47 -6.24 2.54
C TYR A 101 -1.10 -6.47 1.89
N ARG A 102 -0.05 -6.46 2.71
CA ARG A 102 1.32 -6.72 2.26
C ARG A 102 1.68 -8.19 2.35
N VAL A 103 1.91 -8.80 1.19
CA VAL A 103 2.40 -10.17 1.05
C VAL A 103 3.89 -10.13 0.74
N LEU A 104 4.69 -10.64 1.67
CA LEU A 104 6.12 -10.85 1.48
C LEU A 104 6.32 -12.26 0.91
N LEU A 105 6.80 -12.33 -0.33
CA LEU A 105 7.19 -13.59 -0.96
C LEU A 105 8.51 -14.07 -0.35
N ILE A 106 8.42 -15.11 0.47
CA ILE A 106 9.56 -15.78 1.11
C ILE A 106 9.72 -17.17 0.49
N ASP A 107 8.66 -17.96 0.56
CA ASP A 107 8.53 -19.30 0.00
C ASP A 107 7.07 -19.60 -0.38
N SER A 108 6.82 -20.78 -0.96
CA SER A 108 5.46 -21.19 -1.34
C SER A 108 4.51 -21.30 -0.14
N ARG A 109 4.99 -21.74 1.02
CA ARG A 109 4.16 -21.90 2.22
C ARG A 109 3.64 -20.56 2.74
N SER A 110 4.52 -19.56 2.79
CA SER A 110 4.16 -18.18 3.18
C SER A 110 3.16 -17.55 2.22
N LEU A 111 3.26 -17.87 0.92
CA LEU A 111 2.31 -17.45 -0.08
C LEU A 111 0.95 -18.12 0.13
N ASP A 112 0.90 -19.46 0.24
CA ASP A 112 -0.34 -20.21 0.42
C ASP A 112 -1.11 -19.73 1.66
N GLN A 113 -0.41 -19.54 2.79
CA GLN A 113 -0.99 -18.97 4.01
C GLN A 113 -1.60 -17.58 3.76
N SER A 114 -0.87 -16.71 3.04
CA SER A 114 -1.35 -15.37 2.70
C SER A 114 -2.60 -15.41 1.83
N LEU A 115 -2.67 -16.33 0.86
CA LEU A 115 -3.83 -16.47 -0.02
C LEU A 115 -5.05 -17.02 0.72
N ASP A 116 -4.86 -18.01 1.61
CA ASP A 116 -5.96 -18.54 2.41
C ASP A 116 -6.55 -17.49 3.36
N ILE A 117 -5.69 -16.67 3.95
CA ILE A 117 -6.11 -15.52 4.75
C ILE A 117 -6.99 -14.55 3.92
N VAL A 118 -6.55 -14.20 2.71
CA VAL A 118 -7.28 -13.29 1.82
C VAL A 118 -8.67 -13.83 1.49
N LYS A 119 -8.81 -15.15 1.28
CA LYS A 119 -10.11 -15.76 1.00
C LYS A 119 -11.13 -15.59 2.14
N HIS A 120 -10.66 -15.52 3.39
CA HIS A 120 -11.52 -15.33 4.57
C HIS A 120 -11.78 -13.85 4.90
N SER A 121 -10.80 -12.97 4.63
CA SER A 121 -10.90 -11.54 4.90
C SER A 121 -10.25 -10.74 3.77
N PRO A 122 -10.94 -10.59 2.64
CA PRO A 122 -10.34 -9.97 1.46
C PRO A 122 -10.07 -8.47 1.71
N PRO A 123 -8.83 -7.99 1.50
CA PRO A 123 -8.52 -6.56 1.50
C PRO A 123 -9.01 -5.91 0.21
N ASP A 124 -8.94 -4.58 0.11
CA ASP A 124 -9.28 -3.88 -1.14
C ASP A 124 -8.14 -4.00 -2.17
N ALA A 125 -6.90 -4.10 -1.70
CA ALA A 125 -5.72 -4.35 -2.52
C ALA A 125 -4.70 -5.25 -1.82
N ILE A 126 -3.86 -5.90 -2.61
CA ILE A 126 -2.70 -6.67 -2.15
C ILE A 126 -1.44 -6.06 -2.76
N GLU A 127 -0.49 -5.68 -1.91
CA GLU A 127 0.87 -5.36 -2.31
C GLU A 127 1.75 -6.61 -2.21
N ILE A 128 2.36 -7.02 -3.31
CA ILE A 128 3.23 -8.18 -3.38
C ILE A 128 4.69 -7.72 -3.48
N LEU A 129 5.55 -8.24 -2.60
CA LEU A 129 6.96 -7.88 -2.52
C LEU A 129 7.85 -9.15 -2.51
N PRO A 130 9.07 -9.11 -3.09
CA PRO A 130 9.62 -8.03 -3.89
C PRO A 130 9.05 -8.02 -5.32
N ALA A 131 9.00 -6.84 -5.96
CA ALA A 131 8.29 -6.64 -7.21
C ALA A 131 8.79 -7.51 -8.37
N GLU A 132 10.10 -7.77 -8.43
CA GLU A 132 10.71 -8.61 -9.47
C GLU A 132 10.17 -10.05 -9.45
N TYR A 133 10.01 -10.63 -8.25
CA TYR A 133 9.44 -11.98 -8.11
C TYR A 133 7.91 -11.96 -8.16
N ALA A 134 7.29 -10.87 -7.69
CA ALA A 134 5.85 -10.65 -7.82
C ALA A 134 5.36 -10.78 -9.28
N CYS A 135 6.14 -10.29 -10.25
CA CYS A 135 5.85 -10.43 -11.68
C CYS A 135 5.70 -11.91 -12.14
N GLN A 136 6.42 -12.83 -11.50
CA GLN A 136 6.39 -14.26 -11.85
C GLN A 136 5.24 -15.01 -11.19
N CYS A 137 4.75 -14.51 -10.04
CA CYS A 137 3.72 -15.17 -9.25
C CYS A 137 2.31 -14.62 -9.48
N LEU A 138 2.16 -13.47 -10.17
CA LEU A 138 0.87 -12.80 -10.30
C LEU A 138 -0.20 -13.71 -10.91
N GLU A 139 0.10 -14.43 -11.99
CA GLU A 139 -0.86 -15.36 -12.61
C GLU A 139 -1.36 -16.43 -11.62
N LEU A 140 -0.44 -17.06 -10.89
CA LEU A 140 -0.75 -18.05 -9.87
C LEU A 140 -1.63 -17.45 -8.76
N ILE A 141 -1.30 -16.25 -8.30
CA ILE A 141 -2.01 -15.55 -7.22
C ILE A 141 -3.42 -15.15 -7.68
N SER A 142 -3.54 -14.53 -8.85
CA SER A 142 -4.82 -14.13 -9.43
C SER A 142 -5.73 -15.32 -9.70
N ARG A 143 -5.17 -16.46 -10.13
CA ARG A 143 -5.94 -17.71 -10.30
C ARG A 143 -6.52 -18.22 -8.97
N ASN A 144 -5.72 -18.20 -7.90
CA ASN A 144 -6.15 -18.64 -6.58
C ASN A 144 -7.18 -17.71 -5.93
N LEU A 145 -7.17 -16.42 -6.31
CA LEU A 145 -8.09 -15.40 -5.84
C LEU A 145 -9.16 -15.06 -6.88
N LYS A 146 -9.43 -15.97 -7.82
CA LYS A 146 -10.50 -15.80 -8.80
C LYS A 146 -11.85 -15.65 -8.09
N GLY A 147 -12.60 -14.60 -8.42
CA GLY A 147 -13.88 -14.26 -7.80
C GLY A 147 -13.79 -13.26 -6.65
N PHE A 148 -12.58 -12.90 -6.21
CA PHE A 148 -12.36 -11.80 -5.26
C PHE A 148 -12.03 -10.52 -6.03
N ASP A 149 -12.73 -9.42 -5.69
CA ASP A 149 -12.45 -8.10 -6.26
C ASP A 149 -11.30 -7.43 -5.50
N VAL A 150 -10.08 -7.85 -5.82
CA VAL A 150 -8.85 -7.38 -5.18
C VAL A 150 -7.92 -6.77 -6.22
N VAL A 151 -7.40 -5.58 -5.92
CA VAL A 151 -6.39 -4.93 -6.77
C VAL A 151 -4.99 -5.39 -6.43
N PHE A 152 -4.22 -5.83 -7.43
CA PHE A 152 -2.81 -6.19 -7.24
C PHE A 152 -1.88 -5.01 -7.49
N ILE A 153 -0.98 -4.78 -6.53
CA ILE A 153 0.09 -3.79 -6.54
C ILE A 153 1.42 -4.54 -6.35
N ALA A 154 2.48 -4.10 -7.01
CA ALA A 154 3.83 -4.61 -6.73
C ALA A 154 4.66 -3.57 -5.98
N GLY A 155 5.51 -4.01 -5.06
CA GLY A 155 6.38 -3.15 -4.28
C GLY A 155 7.74 -3.78 -3.99
N GLY A 156 8.69 -2.97 -3.55
CA GLY A 156 10.03 -3.44 -3.17
C GLY A 156 11.02 -3.54 -4.35
N PHE A 157 12.17 -2.89 -4.18
CA PHE A 157 13.28 -2.86 -5.15
C PHE A 157 12.96 -2.27 -6.54
N VAL A 158 11.84 -1.56 -6.69
CA VAL A 158 11.49 -0.86 -7.95
C VAL A 158 12.32 0.41 -8.11
N LYS A 159 13.45 0.32 -8.81
CA LYS A 159 14.43 1.42 -8.96
C LYS A 159 14.65 1.88 -10.41
N ARG A 160 14.11 1.17 -11.40
CA ARG A 160 14.39 1.40 -12.82
C ARG A 160 13.10 1.31 -13.64
N LYS A 161 13.03 2.12 -14.71
CA LYS A 161 11.87 2.19 -15.61
C LYS A 161 11.53 0.84 -16.25
N TYR A 162 12.53 0.04 -16.62
CA TYR A 162 12.29 -1.30 -17.19
C TYR A 162 11.45 -2.19 -16.26
N LEU A 163 11.66 -2.09 -14.94
CA LEU A 163 10.95 -2.90 -13.96
C LEU A 163 9.52 -2.37 -13.78
N VAL A 164 9.32 -1.05 -13.84
CA VAL A 164 7.97 -0.45 -13.90
C VAL A 164 7.18 -1.02 -15.07
N ASP A 165 7.79 -1.06 -16.26
CA ASP A 165 7.15 -1.59 -17.47
C ASP A 165 6.87 -3.10 -17.36
N LYS A 166 7.83 -3.86 -16.82
CA LYS A 166 7.64 -5.29 -16.54
C LYS A 166 6.47 -5.57 -15.59
N ILE A 167 6.35 -4.78 -14.52
CA ILE A 167 5.26 -4.93 -13.54
C ILE A 167 3.91 -4.67 -14.17
N PHE A 168 3.74 -3.57 -14.91
CA PHE A 168 2.47 -3.28 -15.57
C PHE A 168 2.16 -4.28 -16.68
N HIS A 169 3.17 -4.74 -17.43
CA HIS A 169 3.01 -5.79 -18.42
C HIS A 169 2.54 -7.12 -17.82
N ALA A 170 2.99 -7.46 -16.60
CA ALA A 170 2.53 -8.65 -15.89
C ALA A 170 1.05 -8.56 -15.45
N GLY A 171 0.45 -7.36 -15.42
CA GLY A 171 -0.97 -7.15 -15.11
C GLY A 171 -1.25 -6.50 -13.75
N PHE A 172 -0.22 -6.02 -13.03
CA PHE A 172 -0.43 -5.23 -11.81
C PHE A 172 -1.10 -3.88 -12.16
N LYS A 173 -2.05 -3.42 -11.34
CA LYS A 173 -2.67 -2.10 -11.53
C LYS A 173 -1.84 -0.96 -10.94
N GLY A 174 -1.05 -1.25 -9.91
CA GLY A 174 -0.27 -0.26 -9.20
C GLY A 174 1.14 -0.70 -8.85
N ILE A 175 1.98 0.28 -8.53
CA ILE A 175 3.33 0.10 -7.99
C ILE A 175 3.48 0.99 -6.77
N THR A 176 4.07 0.50 -5.69
CA THR A 176 4.70 1.39 -4.71
C THR A 176 6.19 1.47 -4.96
N THR A 177 6.75 2.67 -4.93
CA THR A 177 8.19 2.84 -4.99
C THR A 177 8.64 4.06 -4.19
N SER A 178 9.80 3.95 -3.56
CA SER A 178 10.46 5.07 -2.88
C SER A 178 11.49 5.78 -3.78
N GLU A 179 11.55 5.44 -5.07
CA GLU A 179 12.49 6.01 -6.02
C GLU A 179 11.89 7.26 -6.69
N PRO A 180 12.32 8.49 -6.32
CA PRO A 180 11.70 9.70 -6.82
C PRO A 180 11.85 9.90 -8.33
N GLY A 181 12.83 9.27 -8.97
CA GLY A 181 12.97 9.29 -10.43
C GLY A 181 11.87 8.53 -11.18
N LEU A 182 11.05 7.74 -10.49
CA LEU A 182 9.97 6.94 -11.08
C LEU A 182 8.56 7.46 -10.78
N TRP A 183 8.41 8.43 -9.87
CA TRP A 183 7.12 8.99 -9.48
C TRP A 183 6.57 9.98 -10.51
#